data_AF-A0A2N9XIZ6-F1
#
_entry.id   AF-A0A2N9XIZ6-F1
#
_cell.length_a   1.000
_cell.length_b   1.000
_cell.length_c   1.000
_cell.angle_alpha   90.00
_cell.angle_beta   90.00
_cell.angle_gamma   90.00
#
_symmetry.space_group_name_H-M   'P 1'
#
loop_
_entity.id
_entity.type
_entity.pdbx_description
1 polymer ?
#
loop_
_entity_poly.entity_id
_entity_poly.type
_entity_poly.pdbx_seq_one_letter_code
_entity_poly.pdbx_strand_id
1 'polypeptide(L)'
;MKIVSETPTGTNGITNVRYQVPALDRAGNVIGYKAEVKTKTIYDPKIFTDQKMLDLGQQAAMKGYKEAMSSSKGIADATVNGITFRIYVDKTTGTVRNFHPK
;
A
#
# COMPACT_ATOMS: atom_id res chain seq x y z
N MET A 1 2.89 -16.21 8.65
CA MET A 1 1.80 -15.21 8.53
C MET A 1 0.47 -15.94 8.61
N LYS A 2 -0.58 -15.32 9.16
CA LYS A 2 -1.93 -15.87 9.12
C LYS A 2 -2.86 -14.90 8.39
N ILE A 3 -3.51 -15.37 7.33
CA ILE A 3 -4.57 -14.61 6.67
C ILE A 3 -5.83 -14.70 7.52
N VAL A 4 -6.46 -13.55 7.75
CA VAL A 4 -7.72 -13.42 8.49
C VAL A 4 -8.87 -13.29 7.50
N SER A 5 -8.71 -12.49 6.44
CA SER A 5 -9.69 -12.35 5.37
C SER A 5 -9.06 -11.75 4.11
N GLU A 6 -9.69 -12.03 2.97
CA GLU A 6 -9.41 -11.40 1.69
C GLU A 6 -10.71 -10.79 1.17
N THR A 7 -10.71 -9.50 0.85
CA THR A 7 -11.91 -8.77 0.44
C THR A 7 -11.62 -8.01 -0.84
N PRO A 8 -12.18 -8.44 -1.99
CA PRO A 8 -12.10 -7.68 -3.23
C PRO A 8 -12.63 -6.26 -3.04
N THR A 9 -12.01 -5.30 -3.72
CA THR A 9 -12.51 -3.92 -3.77
C THR A 9 -13.49 -3.75 -4.92
N GLY A 10 -13.97 -2.51 -5.14
CA GLY A 10 -14.74 -2.18 -6.33
C GLY A 10 -13.93 -2.20 -7.64
N THR A 11 -12.60 -2.31 -7.56
CA THR A 11 -11.71 -2.38 -8.72
C THR A 11 -11.26 -3.81 -8.92
N ASN A 12 -11.63 -4.41 -10.07
CA ASN A 12 -11.26 -5.77 -10.42
C ASN A 12 -9.74 -5.96 -10.31
N GLY A 13 -9.31 -7.06 -9.68
CA GLY A 13 -7.90 -7.36 -9.46
C GLY A 13 -7.25 -6.60 -8.31
N ILE A 14 -7.99 -5.83 -7.50
CA ILE A 14 -7.48 -5.18 -6.27
C ILE A 14 -8.19 -5.75 -5.05
N THR A 15 -7.43 -6.24 -4.08
CA THR A 15 -7.93 -6.95 -2.90
C THR A 15 -7.31 -6.41 -1.62
N ASN A 16 -8.14 -6.20 -0.58
CA ASN A 16 -7.70 -5.94 0.78
C ASN A 16 -7.46 -7.26 1.52
N VAL A 17 -6.23 -7.50 1.96
CA VAL A 17 -5.86 -8.67 2.75
C VAL A 17 -5.66 -8.27 4.20
N ARG A 18 -6.44 -8.87 5.10
CA ARG A 18 -6.25 -8.73 6.55
C ARG A 18 -5.42 -9.91 7.04
N TYR A 19 -4.35 -9.64 7.78
CA TYR A 19 -3.42 -10.68 8.22
C TYR A 19 -2.80 -10.37 9.59
N GLN A 20 -2.29 -11.42 10.24
CA GLN A 20 -1.51 -11.33 11.47
C GLN A 20 -0.07 -11.80 11.23
N VAL A 21 0.85 -11.14 11.92
CA VAL A 21 2.28 -11.45 11.88
C VAL A 21 2.60 -12.48 12.97
N PRO A 22 3.43 -13.50 12.71
CA PRO A 22 3.88 -14.42 13.75
C PRO A 22 4.54 -13.67 14.91
N ALA A 23 4.24 -14.09 16.14
CA ALA A 23 4.99 -13.69 17.32
C ALA A 23 6.18 -14.64 17.45
N LEU A 24 7.38 -14.09 17.63
CA LEU A 24 8.61 -14.86 17.74
C LEU A 24 9.19 -14.73 19.16
N ASP A 25 9.75 -15.81 19.69
CA ASP A 25 10.60 -15.76 20.87
C ASP A 25 11.98 -15.14 20.55
N ARG A 26 12.86 -15.05 21.56
CA ARG A 26 14.22 -14.50 21.38
C ARG A 26 15.12 -15.33 20.47
N ALA A 27 14.83 -16.61 20.29
CA ALA A 27 15.55 -17.51 19.40
C ALA A 27 14.97 -17.50 17.96
N GLY A 28 13.87 -16.78 17.74
CA GLY A 28 13.19 -16.69 16.45
C GLY A 28 12.13 -17.77 16.21
N ASN A 29 11.79 -18.58 17.21
CA ASN A 29 10.74 -19.60 17.07
C ASN A 29 9.35 -18.96 17.14
N VAL A 30 8.42 -19.48 16.34
CA VAL A 30 7.03 -19.01 16.34
C VAL A 30 6.32 -19.49 17.62
N ILE A 31 5.83 -18.54 18.42
CA ILE A 31 5.09 -18.80 19.67
C ILE A 31 3.60 -18.41 19.56
N GLY A 32 3.13 -18.11 18.36
CA GLY A 32 1.76 -17.70 18.08
C GLY A 32 1.70 -16.56 17.06
N TYR A 33 0.66 -15.73 17.17
CA TYR A 33 0.45 -14.56 16.31
C TYR A 33 0.26 -13.30 17.15
N LYS A 34 0.78 -12.18 16.66
CA LYS A 34 0.52 -10.87 17.27
C LYS A 34 -0.97 -10.55 17.18
N ALA A 35 -1.52 -9.96 18.23
CA ALA A 35 -2.95 -9.61 18.31
C ALA A 35 -3.37 -8.61 17.21
N GLU A 36 -2.49 -7.68 16.85
CA GLU A 36 -2.71 -6.68 15.81
C GLU A 36 -3.01 -7.34 14.45
N VAL A 37 -4.20 -7.08 13.90
CA VAL A 37 -4.55 -7.43 12.52
C VAL A 37 -4.15 -6.27 11.62
N LYS A 38 -3.26 -6.55 10.67
CA LYS A 38 -2.79 -5.59 9.66
C LYS A 38 -3.58 -5.75 8.38
N THR A 39 -3.66 -4.68 7.60
CA THR A 39 -4.27 -4.68 6.27
C THR A 39 -3.21 -4.36 5.23
N LYS A 40 -3.23 -5.07 4.10
CA LYS A 40 -2.44 -4.74 2.91
C LYS A 40 -3.32 -4.86 1.67
N THR A 41 -3.28 -3.82 0.83
CA THR A 41 -3.90 -3.86 -0.49
C THR A 41 -2.91 -4.50 -1.47
N ILE A 42 -3.39 -5.47 -2.24
CA ILE A 42 -2.63 -6.20 -3.25
C ILE A 42 -3.32 -6.12 -4.61
N TYR A 43 -2.55 -6.29 -5.68
CA TYR A 43 -3.07 -6.41 -7.03
C TYR A 43 -2.81 -7.82 -7.58
N ASP A 44 -3.70 -8.29 -8.47
CA ASP A 44 -3.51 -9.52 -9.23
C ASP A 44 -2.61 -9.24 -10.46
N PRO A 45 -1.42 -9.85 -10.56
CA PRO A 45 -0.50 -9.63 -11.68
C PRO A 45 -1.06 -10.08 -13.05
N LYS A 46 -2.10 -10.93 -13.08
CA LYS A 46 -2.78 -11.32 -14.32
C LYS A 46 -3.69 -10.22 -14.88
N ILE A 47 -4.10 -9.27 -14.02
CA ILE A 47 -4.95 -8.13 -14.39
C ILE A 47 -4.10 -6.86 -14.50
N PHE A 48 -3.18 -6.64 -13.55
CA PHE A 48 -2.25 -5.53 -13.57
C PHE A 48 -0.82 -6.03 -13.51
N THR A 49 -0.07 -5.91 -14.61
CA THR A 49 1.36 -6.19 -14.58
C THR A 49 2.09 -5.24 -13.62
N ASP A 50 3.25 -5.65 -13.13
CA ASP A 50 4.08 -4.83 -12.23
C ASP A 50 4.40 -3.46 -12.86
N GLN A 51 4.74 -3.44 -14.15
CA GLN A 51 4.98 -2.20 -14.89
C GLN A 51 3.73 -1.31 -14.91
N LYS A 52 2.54 -1.91 -15.15
CA LYS A 52 1.30 -1.14 -15.16
C LYS A 52 1.01 -0.51 -13.79
N MET A 53 1.25 -1.24 -12.71
CA MET A 53 1.09 -0.71 -11.35
C MET A 53 2.10 0.38 -11.02
N LEU A 54 3.34 0.25 -11.50
CA LEU A 54 4.35 1.28 -11.39
C LEU A 54 3.93 2.56 -12.10
N ASP A 55 3.49 2.46 -13.36
CA ASP A 55 3.05 3.61 -14.17
C ASP A 55 1.85 4.33 -13.52
N LEU A 56 0.86 3.57 -13.03
CA LEU A 56 -0.31 4.14 -12.34
C LEU A 56 0.08 4.81 -11.03
N GLY A 57 1.02 4.22 -10.28
CA GLY A 57 1.54 4.80 -9.06
C GLY A 57 2.32 6.09 -9.30
N GLN A 58 3.10 6.17 -10.38
CA GLN A 58 3.78 7.41 -10.80
C GLN A 58 2.78 8.49 -11.20
N GLN A 59 1.72 8.15 -11.95
CA GLN A 59 0.63 9.08 -12.28
C GLN A 59 -0.09 9.58 -11.01
N ALA A 60 -0.34 8.69 -10.04
CA ALA A 60 -0.94 9.06 -8.77
C ALA A 60 -0.01 9.98 -7.96
N ALA A 61 1.31 9.72 -7.96
CA ALA A 61 2.31 10.58 -7.35
C ALA A 61 2.32 11.98 -7.96
N MET A 62 2.30 12.09 -9.30
CA MET A 62 2.21 13.37 -10.00
C MET A 62 0.92 14.13 -9.61
N LYS A 63 -0.22 13.42 -9.57
CA LYS A 63 -1.52 13.99 -9.21
C LYS A 63 -1.57 14.48 -7.76
N GLY A 64 -1.09 13.68 -6.82
CA GLY A 64 -1.14 13.97 -5.38
C GLY A 64 0.02 14.83 -4.87
N TYR A 65 1.04 15.11 -5.69
CA TYR A 65 2.30 15.72 -5.25
C TYR A 65 2.11 17.02 -4.45
N LYS A 66 1.30 17.96 -4.98
CA LYS A 66 1.04 19.25 -4.32
C LYS A 66 0.37 19.07 -2.96
N GLU A 67 -0.57 18.15 -2.86
CA GLU A 67 -1.25 17.82 -1.61
C GLU A 67 -0.28 17.19 -0.60
N ALA A 68 0.53 16.23 -1.05
CA ALA A 68 1.53 15.60 -0.20
C ALA A 68 2.55 16.62 0.35
N MET A 69 3.05 17.52 -0.49
CA MET A 69 3.96 18.61 -0.07
C MET A 69 3.32 19.57 0.94
N SER A 70 2.01 19.80 0.81
CA SER A 70 1.24 20.65 1.73
C SER A 70 0.88 19.94 3.05
N SER A 71 0.82 18.61 3.04
CA SER A 71 0.55 17.80 4.23
C SER A 71 1.69 17.88 5.26
N SER A 72 1.39 17.67 6.54
CA SER A 72 2.43 17.67 7.58
C SER A 72 3.43 16.51 7.44
N LYS A 73 2.99 15.37 6.88
CA LYS A 73 3.77 14.12 6.83
C LYS A 73 4.38 13.81 5.45
N GLY A 74 4.15 14.63 4.44
CA GLY A 74 4.56 14.32 3.07
C GLY A 74 3.72 13.20 2.45
N ILE A 75 2.47 13.03 2.88
CA ILE A 75 1.60 11.93 2.46
C ILE A 75 0.32 12.52 1.86
N ALA A 76 -0.09 11.99 0.73
CA ALA A 76 -1.43 12.19 0.17
C ALA A 76 -1.95 10.88 -0.41
N ASP A 77 -3.25 10.83 -0.66
CA ASP A 77 -3.87 9.72 -1.36
C ASP A 77 -4.41 10.24 -2.70
N ALA A 78 -4.14 9.54 -3.79
CA ALA A 78 -4.58 9.94 -5.13
C ALA A 78 -5.13 8.75 -5.91
N THR A 79 -6.30 8.93 -6.53
CA THR A 79 -6.95 7.88 -7.33
C THR A 79 -6.64 8.03 -8.81
N VAL A 80 -6.18 6.95 -9.43
CA VAL A 80 -5.95 6.81 -10.88
C VAL A 80 -6.55 5.48 -11.33
N ASN A 81 -7.38 5.51 -12.38
CA ASN A 81 -8.06 4.32 -12.94
C ASN A 81 -8.77 3.45 -11.89
N GLY A 82 -9.48 4.08 -10.94
CA GLY A 82 -10.21 3.38 -9.88
C GLY A 82 -9.34 2.81 -8.77
N ILE A 83 -8.00 2.94 -8.82
CA ILE A 83 -7.09 2.52 -7.76
C ILE A 83 -6.64 3.76 -6.99
N THR A 84 -6.90 3.78 -5.69
CA THR A 84 -6.35 4.80 -4.80
C THR A 84 -4.94 4.38 -4.38
N PHE A 85 -3.96 5.22 -4.63
CA PHE A 85 -2.59 5.05 -4.14
C PHE A 85 -2.33 5.99 -2.99
N ARG A 86 -1.61 5.51 -1.98
CA ARG A 86 -0.94 6.38 -1.01
C ARG A 86 0.43 6.74 -1.55
N ILE A 87 0.75 8.03 -1.55
CA ILE A 87 2.02 8.57 -2.04
C ILE A 87 2.83 9.16 -0.88
N TYR A 88 4.15 9.07 -0.99
CA TYR A 88 5.09 9.55 0.03
C TYR A 88 6.12 10.47 -0.63
N VAL A 89 6.22 11.70 -0.14
CA VAL A 89 7.14 12.72 -0.64
C VAL A 89 8.03 13.18 0.50
N ASP A 90 9.32 13.23 0.23
CA ASP A 90 10.29 13.87 1.12
C ASP A 90 10.09 15.39 1.05
N LYS A 91 9.64 15.97 2.17
CA LYS A 91 9.30 17.39 2.22
C LYS A 91 10.50 18.33 2.14
N THR A 92 11.71 17.86 2.43
CA THR A 92 12.93 18.67 2.39
C THR A 92 13.45 18.79 0.97
N THR A 93 13.40 17.69 0.21
CA THR A 93 13.96 17.61 -1.16
C THR A 93 12.90 17.71 -2.25
N GLY A 94 11.62 17.51 -1.93
CA GLY A 94 10.54 17.35 -2.92
C GLY A 94 10.58 16.01 -3.67
N THR A 95 11.43 15.07 -3.26
CA THR A 95 11.54 13.78 -3.97
C THR A 95 10.37 12.86 -3.59
N VAL A 96 9.66 12.32 -4.58
CA VAL A 96 8.73 11.20 -4.35
C VAL A 96 9.54 9.98 -3.92
N ARG A 97 9.32 9.52 -2.69
CA ARG A 97 10.06 8.39 -2.08
C ARG A 97 9.41 7.05 -2.39
N ASN A 98 8.08 7.00 -2.38
CA ASN A 98 7.35 5.74 -2.57
C ASN A 98 5.87 5.98 -2.91
N PHE A 99 5.21 4.93 -3.38
CA PHE A 99 3.76 4.85 -3.48
C PHE A 99 3.30 3.39 -3.44
N HIS A 100 2.07 3.14 -3.01
CA HIS A 100 1.44 1.82 -3.09
C HIS A 100 -0.09 1.93 -3.12
N PRO A 101 -0.81 0.92 -3.63
CA PRO A 101 -2.27 0.85 -3.50
C PRO A 101 -2.69 0.95 -2.03
N LYS A 102 -3.68 1.79 -1.74
CA LYS A 102 -4.18 2.08 -0.39
C LYS A 102 -5.16 1.03 0.10
#